data_AF-A0A930MFL3-F1
#
_entry.id   AF-A0A930MFL3-F1
#
_cell.length_a   1.000
_cell.length_b   1.000
_cell.length_c   1.000
_cell.angle_alpha   90.00
_cell.angle_beta   90.00
_cell.angle_gamma   90.00
#
_symmetry.space_group_name_H-M   'P 1'
#
loop_
_entity.id
_entity.type
_entity.pdbx_description
1 polymer ?
#
loop_
_entity_poly.entity_id
_entity_poly.type
_entity_poly.pdbx_seq_one_letter_code
_entity_poly.pdbx_strand_id
1 'polypeptide(L)' 'MAERIEISVIFLVYMLLMMGIGVYYYRRTRNMSDYFLGNRKLGAWVTSMSAEASDMSGWMLMG' A
#
# COMPACT_ATOMS: atom_id res chain seq x y z
N MET A 1 -7.28 22.83 -18.01
CA MET A 1 -8.23 22.63 -16.90
C MET A 1 -8.62 21.16 -16.78
N ALA A 2 -9.00 20.49 -17.88
CA ALA A 2 -9.27 19.05 -17.93
C ALA A 2 -8.15 18.18 -17.31
N GLU A 3 -6.89 18.40 -17.70
CA GLU A 3 -5.72 17.66 -17.17
C GLU A 3 -5.60 17.71 -15.63
N ARG A 4 -5.86 18.86 -14.99
CA ARG A 4 -5.80 18.99 -13.52
C ARG A 4 -6.90 18.19 -12.83
N ILE A 5 -8.08 18.11 -13.46
CA ILE A 5 -9.21 17.33 -12.97
C ILE A 5 -8.90 15.84 -13.14
N GLU A 6 -8.35 15.43 -14.28
CA GLU A 6 -7.93 14.05 -14.56
C GLU A 6 -6.91 13.54 -13.52
N ILE A 7 -5.85 14.30 -13.25
CA ILE A 7 -4.84 13.94 -12.24
C ILE A 7 -5.48 13.81 -10.85
N SER A 8 -6.37 14.74 -10.48
CA SER A 8 -7.04 14.73 -9.18
C SER A 8 -7.95 13.52 -9.02
N VAL A 9 -8.67 13.13 -10.09
CA VAL A 9 -9.52 11.93 -10.09
C VAL A 9 -8.67 10.67 -9.95
N ILE A 10 -7.59 10.54 -10.72
CA ILE A 10 -6.68 9.38 -10.64
C ILE A 10 -6.09 9.25 -9.23
N PHE A 11 -5.65 10.37 -8.64
CA PHE A 11 -5.11 10.39 -7.28
C PHE A 11 -6.15 9.95 -6.23
N LEU A 12 -7.38 10.45 -6.32
CA LEU A 12 -8.47 10.06 -5.43
C LEU A 12 -8.82 8.57 -5.56
N VAL A 13 -8.87 8.06 -6.79
CA VAL A 13 -9.11 6.63 -7.04
C VAL A 13 -8.00 5.78 -6.43
N TYR A 14 -6.74 6.17 -6.61
CA TYR A 14 -5.59 5.48 -6.02
C TYR A 14 -5.68 5.43 -4.49
N MET A 15 -5.98 6.57 -3.85
CA MET A 15 -6.12 6.67 -2.39
C MET A 15 -7.26 5.78 -1.86
N LEU A 16 -8.43 5.80 -2.51
CA LEU A 16 -9.56 4.97 -2.13
C LEU A 16 -9.25 3.47 -2.30
N LEU A 17 -8.55 3.10 -3.36
CA LEU A 17 -8.12 1.73 -3.61
C LEU A 17 -7.17 1.26 -2.50
N MET A 18 -6.15 2.05 -2.15
CA MET A 18 -5.21 1.74 -1.07
C MET A 18 -5.90 1.63 0.29
N MET A 19 -6.82 2.54 0.62
CA MET A 19 -7.63 2.43 1.84
C MET A 19 -8.51 1.17 1.84
N GLY A 20 -9.12 0.84 0.70
CA GLY A 20 -9.94 -0.36 0.54
C GLY A 20 -9.14 -1.64 0.81
N ILE A 21 -7.92 -1.73 0.31
CA ILE A 21 -7.00 -2.84 0.61
C ILE A 21 -6.72 -2.91 2.12
N GLY A 22 -6.41 -1.79 2.75
CA GLY A 22 -6.17 -1.71 4.20
C GLY A 22 -7.35 -2.24 5.03
N VAL A 23 -8.57 -1.78 4.73
CA VAL A 23 -9.79 -2.23 5.43
C VAL A 23 -10.05 -3.72 5.18
N TYR A 24 -9.85 -4.20 3.95
CA TYR A 24 -10.06 -5.60 3.59
C TYR A 24 -9.15 -6.56 4.38
N TYR A 25 -7.88 -6.19 4.57
CA TYR A 25 -6.94 -6.99 5.35
C TYR A 25 -7.09 -6.78 6.86
N TYR A 26 -7.45 -5.58 7.31
CA TYR A 26 -7.79 -5.32 8.71
C TYR A 26 -8.88 -6.27 9.22
N ARG A 27 -9.93 -6.51 8.41
CA ARG A 27 -11.01 -7.45 8.77
C ARG A 27 -10.59 -8.92 8.75
N ARG A 28 -9.44 -9.27 8.17
CA ARG A 28 -8.90 -10.64 8.11
C ARG A 28 -7.90 -10.94 9.22
N THR A 29 -7.24 -9.92 9.75
CA THR A 29 -6.31 -10.07 10.87
C THR A 29 -7.08 -10.41 12.13
N ARG A 30 -6.84 -11.61 12.70
CA ARG A 30 -7.52 -12.06 13.92
C ARG A 30 -6.62 -12.12 15.14
N ASN A 31 -5.30 -12.19 14.96
CA ASN A 31 -4.33 -12.30 16.05
C ASN A 31 -3.03 -11.55 15.73
N MET A 32 -2.14 -11.47 16.72
CA MET A 32 -0.84 -10.80 16.57
C MET A 32 0.06 -11.47 15.52
N SER A 33 0.02 -12.80 15.39
CA SER A 33 0.83 -13.50 14.39
C SER A 33 0.41 -13.16 12.96
N ASP A 34 -0.88 -12.98 12.70
CA ASP A 34 -1.39 -12.50 11.42
C ASP A 34 -0.93 -11.06 11.16
N TYR A 35 -0.93 -10.21 12.19
CA TYR A 35 -0.53 -8.81 12.07
C TYR A 35 0.97 -8.62 11.83
N PHE A 36 1.82 -9.29 12.62
CA PHE A 36 3.27 -9.13 12.56
C PHE A 36 3.95 -10.00 11.50
N LEU A 37 3.44 -11.21 11.26
CA LEU A 37 4.10 -12.18 10.37
C LEU A 37 3.32 -12.44 9.08
N GLY A 38 2.14 -11.83 8.88
CA GLY A 38 1.28 -12.17 7.74
C GLY A 38 0.94 -13.65 7.70
N ASN A 39 0.83 -14.30 8.86
CA ASN A 39 0.69 -15.75 9.02
C ASN A 39 1.82 -16.57 8.35
N ARG A 40 2.99 -15.97 8.11
CA ARG A 40 4.15 -16.57 7.39
C ARG A 40 3.82 -17.05 5.97
N LYS A 41 2.76 -16.50 5.37
CA LYS A 41 2.31 -16.86 4.02
C LYS A 41 2.80 -15.90 2.93
N LEU A 42 3.46 -14.80 3.32
CA LEU A 42 4.03 -13.84 2.38
C LEU A 42 5.28 -14.46 1.73
N GLY A 43 5.20 -14.70 0.42
CA GLY A 43 6.31 -15.26 -0.35
C GLY A 43 7.46 -14.27 -0.53
N ALA A 44 8.64 -14.78 -0.89
CA ALA A 44 9.87 -13.99 -0.99
C ALA A 44 9.75 -12.73 -1.87
N TRP A 45 9.02 -12.81 -2.98
CA TRP A 45 8.82 -11.70 -3.92
C TRP A 45 8.00 -10.54 -3.32
N VAL A 46 6.94 -10.84 -2.56
CA VAL A 46 6.13 -9.81 -1.89
C VAL A 46 6.98 -9.13 -0.81
N THR A 47 7.73 -9.93 -0.07
CA THR A 47 8.59 -9.45 1.02
C THR A 47 9.70 -8.55 0.49
N SER A 48 10.35 -8.89 -0.63
CA SER A 48 11.40 -8.05 -1.22
C SER A 48 10.86 -6.72 -1.75
N MET A 49 9.73 -6.73 -2.47
CA MET A 49 9.11 -5.49 -2.95
C MET A 49 8.61 -4.61 -1.81
N SER A 50 8.06 -5.22 -0.73
CA SER A 50 7.65 -4.47 0.45
C SER A 50 8.83 -3.82 1.16
N ALA A 51 9.99 -4.48 1.20
CA ALA A 51 11.20 -3.92 1.79
C ALA A 51 11.69 -2.71 0.99
N GLU A 52 11.75 -2.83 -0.34
CA GLU A 52 12.14 -1.73 -1.23
C GLU A 52 11.17 -0.54 -1.14
N ALA A 53 9.86 -0.80 -1.23
CA ALA A 53 8.84 0.25 -1.11
C ALA A 53 8.86 0.96 0.26
N SER A 54 9.30 0.26 1.32
CA SER A 54 9.46 0.86 2.65
C SER A 54 10.68 1.76 2.76
N ASP A 55 11.71 1.50 1.97
CA ASP A 55 12.91 2.34 1.86
C ASP A 55 12.62 3.61 1.03
N MET A 56 11.69 3.53 0.08
CA MET A 56 11.28 4.66 -0.76
C MET A 56 10.41 5.65 0.01
N SER A 57 10.90 6.88 0.17
CA SER A 57 10.13 8.00 0.72
C SER A 57 9.87 9.09 -0.33
N GLY A 58 8.88 9.94 -0.11
CA GLY A 58 8.57 11.07 -1.01
C GLY A 58 9.75 12.04 -1.21
N TRP A 59 10.70 12.07 -0.28
CA TRP A 59 11.94 12.83 -0.41
C TRP A 59 12.82 12.35 -1.57
N MET A 60 12.77 11.06 -1.91
CA MET A 60 13.52 10.50 -3.04
C MET A 60 13.05 11.06 -4.39
N LEU A 61 11.81 11.55 -4.48
CA LEU A 61 11.24 12.14 -5.69
C LEU A 61 11.40 13.67 -5.77
N MET A 62 11.82 14.31 -4.67
CA MET A 62 12.05 15.76 -4.60
C MET A 62 13.52 16.16 -4.81
N GLY A 63 14.43 15.16 -4.87
CA GLY A 63 15.86 15.33 -5.09
C GLY A 63 16.25 15.40 -6.55
#